data_AF-A0A2V9ZKT8-F1
#
_entry.id   AF-A0A2V9ZKT8-F1
#
_cell.length_a   1.000
_cell.length_b   1.000
_cell.length_c   1.000
_cell.angle_alpha   90.00
_cell.angle_beta   90.00
_cell.angle_gamma   90.00
#
_symmetry.space_group_name_H-M   'P 1'
#
loop_
_entity.id
_entity.type
_entity.pdbx_description
1 polymer ?
#
loop_
_entity_poly.entity_id
_entity_poly.type
_entity_poly.pdbx_seq_one_letter_code
_entity_poly.pdbx_strand_id
1 'polypeptide(L)'
;MKSANELKYLAEQKGWQVGPLTFGKIQRMNSDEARFNELFNKAEYEQALDEPRIKAENKKNAEATKAQRTWADQASEEETAEALQEVNKFVASFPQFRADFIPNREALISFLRSKTLPCTARNLAYAFEDLASKGKLLLSAAAIGLGPEEDLSGYKLMRHPQLHVLLAPGRTDKDKTRLAEQKMSADEYRKQHPEAFRDPRVYAEAAEKIKREINSFRSFHPEYLLTEENSKHLQAYISKRKLPFNRESLEAAYGELVRQGYIEINHETVVSSGGTKLVDFGGRPGRANLSREINRMSAAEYAEFIANPTNRRSIDEALR
;
A
#
# COMPACT_ATOMS: atom_id res chain seq x y z
N MET A 1 36.96 9.44 11.27
CA MET A 1 37.25 8.03 10.93
C MET A 1 38.33 7.53 11.87
N LYS A 2 38.08 6.48 12.68
CA LYS A 2 39.07 5.93 13.63
C LYS A 2 40.31 5.34 12.94
N SER A 3 41.46 5.41 13.57
CA SER A 3 42.71 4.85 13.04
C SER A 3 42.77 3.32 13.19
N ALA A 4 43.68 2.66 12.47
CA ALA A 4 43.87 1.21 12.55
C ALA A 4 44.21 0.73 13.98
N ASN A 5 44.99 1.52 14.73
CA ASN A 5 45.37 1.19 16.11
C ASN A 5 44.19 1.38 17.08
N GLU A 6 43.37 2.41 16.89
CA GLU A 6 42.14 2.61 17.68
C GLU A 6 41.13 1.48 17.45
N LEU A 7 41.03 0.98 16.21
CA LEU A 7 40.15 -0.14 15.89
C LEU A 7 40.63 -1.46 16.52
N LYS A 8 41.95 -1.70 16.60
CA LYS A 8 42.49 -2.86 17.33
C LYS A 8 42.19 -2.78 18.83
N TYR A 9 42.38 -1.60 19.44
CA TYR A 9 42.07 -1.41 20.85
C TYR A 9 40.58 -1.62 21.14
N LEU A 10 39.70 -1.12 20.28
CA LEU A 10 38.26 -1.35 20.38
C LEU A 10 37.89 -2.83 20.16
N ALA A 11 38.56 -3.51 19.24
CA ALA A 11 38.37 -4.93 19.01
C ALA A 11 38.70 -5.75 20.26
N GLU A 12 39.81 -5.44 20.94
CA GLU A 12 40.17 -6.07 22.22
C GLU A 12 39.14 -5.78 23.32
N GLN A 13 38.68 -4.53 23.44
CA GLN A 13 37.70 -4.13 24.45
C GLN A 13 36.30 -4.73 24.21
N LYS A 14 35.90 -4.88 22.94
CA LYS A 14 34.57 -5.34 22.53
C LYS A 14 34.53 -6.82 22.15
N GLY A 15 35.68 -7.50 22.15
CA GLY A 15 35.81 -8.90 21.78
C GLY A 15 35.61 -9.17 20.28
N TRP A 16 35.89 -8.20 19.40
CA TRP A 16 35.83 -8.42 17.95
C TRP A 16 36.97 -9.31 17.49
N GLN A 17 36.65 -10.33 16.72
CA GLN A 17 37.61 -11.30 16.22
C GLN A 17 37.54 -11.41 14.69
N VAL A 18 38.70 -11.65 14.09
CA VAL A 18 38.83 -12.02 12.67
C VAL A 18 38.40 -13.48 12.50
N GLY A 19 37.58 -13.77 11.50
CA GLY A 19 37.07 -15.12 11.24
C GLY A 19 35.98 -15.16 10.16
N PRO A 20 35.28 -16.29 10.00
CA PRO A 20 34.27 -16.44 8.95
C PRO A 20 33.11 -15.45 9.09
N LEU A 21 32.90 -14.67 8.03
CA LEU A 21 31.84 -13.67 7.95
C LEU A 21 30.74 -14.12 6.99
N THR A 22 29.53 -13.63 7.25
CA THR A 22 28.39 -13.78 6.34
C THR A 22 27.77 -12.41 6.11
N PHE A 23 27.07 -12.25 4.99
CA PHE A 23 26.41 -10.98 4.70
C PHE A 23 25.49 -10.50 5.84
N GLY A 24 24.74 -11.43 6.43
CA GLY A 24 23.83 -11.15 7.55
C GLY A 24 24.55 -10.72 8.83
N LYS A 25 25.79 -11.16 9.06
CA LYS A 25 26.62 -10.64 10.17
C LYS A 25 27.05 -9.21 9.89
N ILE A 26 27.55 -8.92 8.68
CA ILE A 26 27.99 -7.57 8.29
C ILE A 26 26.85 -6.55 8.43
N GLN A 27 25.62 -6.90 8.03
CA GLN A 27 24.46 -6.01 8.17
C GLN A 27 24.10 -5.65 9.62
N ARG A 28 24.52 -6.46 10.60
CA ARG A 28 24.26 -6.25 12.03
C ARG A 28 25.43 -5.59 12.75
N MET A 29 26.59 -5.48 12.09
CA MET A 29 27.77 -4.82 12.66
C MET A 29 27.56 -3.32 12.74
N ASN A 30 28.14 -2.71 13.78
CA ASN A 30 28.26 -1.25 13.81
C ASN A 30 29.36 -0.80 12.84
N SER A 31 29.39 0.51 12.53
CA SER A 31 30.31 1.08 11.55
C SER A 31 31.80 0.83 11.86
N ASP A 32 32.18 0.79 13.14
CA ASP A 32 33.57 0.56 13.55
C ASP A 32 33.96 -0.92 13.43
N GLU A 33 33.06 -1.84 13.77
CA GLU A 33 33.26 -3.29 13.64
C GLU A 33 33.32 -3.72 12.16
N ALA A 34 32.47 -3.13 11.32
CA ALA A 34 32.52 -3.32 9.88
C ALA A 34 33.87 -2.86 9.31
N ARG A 35 34.34 -1.68 9.73
CA ARG A 35 35.63 -1.13 9.29
C ARG A 35 36.84 -1.90 9.85
N PHE A 36 36.72 -2.44 11.05
CA PHE A 36 37.72 -3.37 11.60
C PHE A 36 37.84 -4.61 10.70
N ASN A 37 36.73 -5.24 10.33
CA ASN A 37 36.75 -6.41 9.45
C ASN A 37 37.18 -6.07 8.01
N GLU A 38 36.84 -4.89 7.50
CA GLU A 38 37.33 -4.42 6.20
C GLU A 38 38.87 -4.31 6.17
N LEU A 39 39.50 -3.86 7.25
CA LEU A 39 40.95 -3.67 7.33
C LEU A 39 41.72 -4.92 7.72
N PHE A 40 41.20 -5.71 8.66
CA PHE A 40 41.93 -6.84 9.28
C PHE A 40 41.40 -8.22 8.88
N ASN A 41 40.23 -8.28 8.26
CA ASN A 41 39.58 -9.51 7.77
C ASN A 41 39.10 -9.35 6.31
N LYS A 42 39.91 -8.64 5.51
CA LYS A 42 39.50 -8.11 4.19
C LYS A 42 38.91 -9.16 3.26
N ALA A 43 39.56 -10.32 3.12
CA ALA A 43 39.14 -11.37 2.21
C ALA A 43 37.75 -11.92 2.55
N GLU A 44 37.50 -12.24 3.83
CA GLU A 44 36.20 -12.73 4.31
C GLU A 44 35.13 -11.62 4.24
N TYR A 45 35.52 -10.37 4.50
CA TYR A 45 34.61 -9.23 4.42
C TYR A 45 34.12 -9.00 2.98
N GLU A 46 35.04 -8.97 2.01
CA GLU A 46 34.70 -8.86 0.58
C GLU A 46 33.86 -10.06 0.11
N GLN A 47 34.26 -11.28 0.47
CA GLN A 47 33.51 -12.50 0.12
C GLN A 47 32.08 -12.48 0.68
N ALA A 48 31.90 -12.04 1.93
CA ALA A 48 30.59 -11.94 2.55
C ALA A 48 29.71 -10.83 1.94
N LEU A 49 30.30 -9.75 1.41
CA LEU A 49 29.57 -8.74 0.64
C LEU A 49 29.14 -9.25 -0.74
N ASP A 50 29.96 -10.10 -1.37
CA ASP A 50 29.67 -10.71 -2.67
C ASP A 50 28.75 -11.94 -2.57
N GLU A 51 28.63 -12.56 -1.39
CA GLU A 51 27.84 -13.77 -1.15
C GLU A 51 26.39 -13.68 -1.69
N PRO A 52 25.62 -12.59 -1.48
CA PRO A 52 24.27 -12.47 -2.04
C PRO A 52 24.25 -12.46 -3.57
N ARG A 53 25.23 -11.77 -4.19
CA ARG A 53 25.36 -11.69 -5.65
C ARG A 53 25.69 -13.06 -6.23
N ILE A 54 26.69 -13.73 -5.65
CA ILE A 54 27.11 -15.08 -6.07
C ILE A 54 25.97 -16.08 -5.90
N LYS A 55 25.24 -16.04 -4.78
CA LYS A 55 24.05 -16.91 -4.58
C LYS A 55 22.97 -16.64 -5.63
N ALA A 56 22.70 -15.38 -5.96
CA ALA A 56 21.73 -15.02 -6.98
C ALA A 56 22.17 -15.50 -8.38
N GLU A 57 23.44 -15.33 -8.73
CA GLU A 57 24.03 -15.83 -9.99
C GLU A 57 24.00 -17.35 -10.07
N ASN A 58 24.41 -18.05 -9.01
CA ASN A 58 24.36 -19.51 -8.96
C ASN A 58 22.94 -20.04 -9.09
N LYS A 59 21.96 -19.40 -8.45
CA LYS A 59 20.55 -19.75 -8.59
C LYS A 59 20.08 -19.57 -10.05
N LYS A 60 20.41 -18.43 -10.66
CA LYS A 60 20.09 -18.15 -12.06
C LYS A 60 20.72 -19.17 -13.02
N ASN A 61 21.98 -19.54 -12.78
CA ASN A 61 22.69 -20.53 -13.58
C ASN A 61 22.08 -21.93 -13.40
N ALA A 62 21.74 -22.33 -12.17
CA ALA A 62 21.07 -23.61 -11.91
C ALA A 62 19.70 -23.70 -12.60
N GLU A 63 18.91 -22.61 -12.56
CA GLU A 63 17.63 -22.52 -13.28
C GLU A 63 17.81 -22.62 -14.80
N ALA A 64 18.85 -21.98 -15.36
CA ALA A 64 19.17 -22.07 -16.79
C ALA A 64 19.60 -23.49 -17.19
N THR A 65 20.46 -24.14 -16.41
CA THR A 65 20.88 -25.53 -16.64
C THR A 65 19.71 -26.51 -16.53
N LYS A 66 18.79 -26.28 -15.59
CA LYS A 66 17.55 -27.05 -15.48
C LYS A 66 16.68 -26.88 -16.73
N ALA A 67 16.45 -25.64 -17.18
CA ALA A 67 15.70 -25.37 -18.41
C ALA A 67 16.30 -26.07 -19.63
N GLN A 68 17.64 -26.03 -19.77
CA GLN A 68 18.34 -26.72 -20.86
C GLN A 68 18.10 -28.23 -20.83
N ARG A 69 18.20 -28.87 -19.65
CA ARG A 69 17.91 -30.31 -19.50
C ARG A 69 16.45 -30.63 -19.84
N THR A 70 15.50 -29.81 -19.40
CA THR A 70 14.09 -29.98 -19.74
C THR A 70 13.85 -29.90 -21.25
N TRP A 71 14.47 -28.95 -21.96
CA TRP A 71 14.28 -28.78 -23.41
C TRP A 71 15.08 -29.75 -24.27
N ALA A 72 16.01 -30.48 -23.67
CA ALA A 72 16.78 -31.57 -24.27
C ALA A 72 16.18 -32.95 -23.97
N ASP A 73 14.96 -33.02 -23.42
CA ASP A 73 14.28 -34.26 -23.02
C ASP A 73 15.05 -35.08 -21.97
N GLN A 74 15.86 -34.40 -21.15
CA GLN A 74 16.68 -34.97 -20.06
C GLN A 74 16.19 -34.52 -18.67
N ALA A 75 14.94 -34.07 -18.56
CA ALA A 75 14.34 -33.73 -17.26
C ALA A 75 14.15 -34.98 -16.40
N SER A 76 14.37 -34.85 -15.10
CA SER A 76 13.96 -35.89 -14.14
C SER A 76 12.44 -35.91 -13.94
N GLU A 77 11.93 -36.99 -13.35
CA GLU A 77 10.51 -37.09 -12.98
C GLU A 77 10.09 -35.98 -12.00
N GLU A 78 10.96 -35.66 -11.04
CA GLU A 78 10.74 -34.56 -10.08
C GLU A 78 10.65 -33.21 -10.79
N GLU A 79 11.56 -32.94 -11.73
CA GLU A 79 11.55 -31.68 -12.50
C GLU A 79 10.29 -31.57 -13.38
N THR A 80 9.79 -32.70 -13.88
CA THR A 80 8.54 -32.77 -14.65
C THR A 80 7.32 -32.52 -13.77
N ALA A 81 7.28 -33.11 -12.57
CA ALA A 81 6.21 -32.90 -11.60
C ALA A 81 6.15 -31.43 -11.13
N GLU A 82 7.30 -30.81 -10.87
CA GLU A 82 7.37 -29.38 -10.54
C GLU A 82 6.87 -28.49 -11.68
N ALA A 83 7.25 -28.79 -12.92
CA ALA A 83 6.76 -28.05 -14.09
C ALA A 83 5.23 -28.15 -14.23
N LEU A 84 4.65 -29.33 -13.97
CA LEU A 84 3.19 -29.52 -13.96
C LEU A 84 2.51 -28.70 -12.85
N GLN A 85 3.09 -28.62 -11.66
CA GLN A 85 2.57 -27.76 -10.59
C GLN A 85 2.59 -26.28 -10.98
N GLU A 86 3.67 -25.81 -11.61
CA GLU A 86 3.79 -24.43 -12.08
C GLU A 86 2.79 -24.11 -13.20
N VAL A 87 2.53 -25.06 -14.11
CA VAL A 87 1.47 -24.93 -15.13
C VAL A 87 0.11 -24.82 -14.46
N ASN A 88 -0.20 -25.66 -13.46
CA ASN A 88 -1.48 -25.60 -12.74
C ASN A 88 -1.67 -24.26 -12.01
N LYS A 89 -0.61 -23.72 -11.39
CA LYS A 89 -0.65 -22.38 -10.77
C LYS A 89 -0.95 -21.30 -11.81
N PHE A 90 -0.34 -21.39 -12.99
CA PHE A 90 -0.61 -20.46 -14.10
C PHE A 90 -2.07 -20.55 -14.56
N VAL A 91 -2.57 -21.76 -14.88
CA VAL A 91 -3.96 -21.94 -15.35
C VAL A 91 -4.97 -21.45 -14.31
N ALA A 92 -4.74 -21.71 -13.03
CA ALA A 92 -5.58 -21.20 -11.96
C ALA A 92 -5.57 -19.67 -11.85
N SER A 93 -4.44 -19.04 -12.16
CA SER A 93 -4.28 -17.58 -12.11
C SER A 93 -4.80 -16.88 -13.37
N PHE A 94 -4.88 -17.57 -14.50
CA PHE A 94 -5.31 -17.03 -15.79
C PHE A 94 -6.48 -17.85 -16.36
N PRO A 95 -7.69 -17.78 -15.75
CA PRO A 95 -8.85 -18.55 -16.21
C PRO A 95 -9.30 -18.23 -17.64
N GLN A 96 -8.94 -17.05 -18.16
CA GLN A 96 -9.16 -16.68 -19.56
C GLN A 96 -8.28 -17.44 -20.55
N PHE A 97 -7.21 -18.10 -20.09
CA PHE A 97 -6.36 -18.93 -20.93
C PHE A 97 -7.03 -20.28 -21.18
N ARG A 98 -7.33 -20.59 -22.44
CA ARG A 98 -7.88 -21.89 -22.84
C ARG A 98 -6.79 -22.96 -22.84
N ALA A 99 -6.64 -23.66 -21.71
CA ALA A 99 -5.67 -24.74 -21.52
C ALA A 99 -6.07 -26.05 -22.24
N ASP A 100 -7.36 -26.22 -22.52
CA ASP A 100 -7.92 -27.30 -23.34
C ASP A 100 -7.49 -27.20 -24.82
N PHE A 101 -7.19 -25.98 -25.28
CA PHE A 101 -6.76 -25.73 -26.65
C PHE A 101 -5.26 -26.08 -26.85
N ILE A 102 -4.97 -27.19 -27.54
CA ILE A 102 -3.60 -27.68 -27.80
C ILE A 102 -2.68 -26.58 -28.38
N PRO A 103 -3.08 -25.80 -29.41
CA PRO A 103 -2.19 -24.81 -30.01
C PRO A 103 -1.75 -23.69 -29.06
N ASN A 104 -2.57 -23.33 -28.06
CA ASN A 104 -2.18 -22.36 -27.04
C ASN A 104 -1.01 -22.89 -26.19
N ARG A 105 -1.08 -24.18 -25.81
CA ARG A 105 -0.03 -24.82 -25.00
C ARG A 105 1.27 -24.93 -25.80
N GLU A 106 1.18 -25.35 -27.06
CA GLU A 106 2.34 -25.43 -27.95
C GLU A 106 2.96 -24.06 -28.21
N ALA A 107 2.15 -23.00 -28.34
CA ALA A 107 2.64 -21.63 -28.50
C ALA A 107 3.42 -21.16 -27.25
N LEU A 108 2.93 -21.44 -26.04
CA LEU A 108 3.66 -21.12 -24.81
C LEU A 108 4.96 -21.93 -24.69
N ILE A 109 4.90 -23.25 -24.93
CA ILE A 109 6.07 -24.14 -24.84
C ILE A 109 7.13 -23.74 -25.86
N SER A 110 6.75 -23.50 -27.12
CA SER A 110 7.67 -23.07 -28.16
C SER A 110 8.31 -21.72 -27.85
N PHE A 111 7.56 -20.78 -27.27
CA PHE A 111 8.11 -19.50 -26.82
C PHE A 111 9.14 -19.69 -25.72
N LEU A 112 8.83 -20.48 -24.68
CA LEU A 112 9.76 -20.76 -23.58
C LEU A 112 11.02 -21.46 -24.07
N ARG A 113 10.87 -22.46 -24.96
CA ARG A 113 11.98 -23.17 -25.58
C ARG A 113 12.87 -22.25 -26.40
N SER A 114 12.29 -21.38 -27.23
CA SER A 114 13.04 -20.43 -28.07
C SER A 114 13.89 -19.45 -27.26
N LYS A 115 13.42 -19.10 -26.06
CA LYS A 115 14.13 -18.20 -25.14
C LYS A 115 14.92 -18.94 -24.05
N THR A 116 15.01 -20.28 -24.13
CA THR A 116 15.67 -21.13 -23.13
C THR A 116 15.22 -20.85 -21.68
N LEU A 117 13.94 -20.50 -21.51
CA LEU A 117 13.37 -20.17 -20.21
C LEU A 117 12.84 -21.43 -19.51
N PRO A 118 12.98 -21.55 -18.18
CA PRO A 118 12.37 -22.64 -17.43
C PRO A 118 10.84 -22.51 -17.39
N CYS A 119 10.14 -23.65 -17.32
CA CYS A 119 8.69 -23.71 -17.17
C CYS A 119 8.27 -23.35 -15.74
N THR A 120 8.15 -22.05 -15.47
CA THR A 120 7.68 -21.49 -14.19
C THR A 120 6.43 -20.65 -14.42
N ALA A 121 5.57 -20.50 -13.41
CA ALA A 121 4.34 -19.70 -13.54
C ALA A 121 4.63 -18.26 -13.98
N ARG A 122 5.75 -17.68 -13.52
CA ARG A 122 6.20 -16.34 -13.92
C ARG A 122 6.57 -16.27 -15.40
N ASN A 123 7.33 -17.24 -15.91
CA ASN A 123 7.73 -17.25 -17.31
C ASN A 123 6.56 -17.60 -18.23
N LEU A 124 5.63 -18.44 -17.78
CA LEU A 124 4.38 -18.72 -18.47
C LEU A 124 3.50 -17.45 -18.57
N ALA A 125 3.38 -16.67 -17.49
CA ALA A 125 2.69 -15.38 -17.51
C ALA A 125 3.33 -14.39 -18.49
N TYR A 126 4.67 -14.29 -18.49
CA TYR A 126 5.41 -13.46 -19.44
C TYR A 126 5.20 -13.90 -20.90
N ALA A 127 5.23 -15.21 -21.16
CA ALA A 127 4.96 -15.77 -22.49
C ALA A 127 3.51 -15.53 -22.92
N PHE A 128 2.57 -15.68 -21.98
CA PHE A 128 1.15 -15.41 -22.19
C PHE A 128 0.91 -13.95 -22.59
N GLU A 129 1.46 -13.00 -21.84
CA GLU A 129 1.31 -11.58 -22.12
C GLU A 129 1.86 -11.19 -23.50
N ASP A 130 3.06 -11.67 -23.85
CA ASP A 130 3.68 -11.40 -25.14
C ASP A 130 2.94 -12.04 -26.32
N LEU A 131 2.45 -13.27 -26.17
CA LEU A 131 1.74 -13.97 -27.25
C LEU A 131 0.30 -13.47 -27.40
N ALA A 132 -0.41 -13.20 -26.30
CA ALA A 132 -1.78 -12.70 -26.31
C ALA A 132 -1.85 -11.26 -26.83
N SER A 133 -0.91 -10.38 -26.46
CA SER A 133 -0.84 -9.01 -27.02
C SER A 133 -0.58 -8.99 -28.52
N LYS A 134 0.03 -10.06 -29.07
CA LYS A 134 0.23 -10.27 -30.52
C LYS A 134 -0.93 -11.02 -31.19
N GLY A 135 -2.00 -11.34 -30.45
CA GLY A 135 -3.15 -12.08 -30.97
C GLY A 135 -2.86 -13.55 -31.32
N LYS A 136 -1.75 -14.12 -30.84
CA LYS A 136 -1.33 -15.50 -31.16
C LYS A 136 -1.99 -16.57 -30.28
N LEU A 137 -2.72 -16.14 -29.25
CA LEU A 137 -3.44 -17.03 -28.34
C LEU A 137 -4.95 -16.87 -28.51
N LEU A 138 -5.66 -17.95 -28.22
CA LEU A 138 -7.12 -17.99 -28.09
C LEU A 138 -7.49 -17.81 -26.62
N LEU A 139 -8.19 -16.73 -26.28
CA LEU A 139 -8.62 -16.41 -24.92
C LEU A 139 -10.13 -16.46 -24.79
N SER A 140 -10.62 -16.71 -23.58
CA SER A 140 -12.04 -16.63 -23.24
C SER A 140 -12.34 -15.42 -22.38
N ALA A 141 -13.06 -14.43 -22.92
CA ALA A 141 -13.53 -13.28 -22.13
C ALA A 141 -14.66 -13.68 -21.16
N ALA A 142 -15.47 -14.66 -21.54
CA ALA A 142 -16.52 -15.23 -20.69
C ALA A 142 -15.96 -15.78 -19.37
N ALA A 143 -14.80 -16.45 -19.40
CA ALA A 143 -14.17 -17.03 -18.21
C ALA A 143 -13.79 -15.99 -17.12
N ILE A 144 -13.66 -14.72 -17.50
CA ILE A 144 -13.39 -13.60 -16.59
C ILE A 144 -14.56 -12.62 -16.48
N GLY A 145 -15.71 -12.94 -17.07
CA GLY A 145 -16.94 -12.14 -16.99
C GLY A 145 -16.89 -10.82 -17.76
N LEU A 146 -16.04 -10.71 -18.79
CA LEU A 146 -15.84 -9.49 -19.60
C LEU A 146 -16.71 -9.44 -20.86
N GLY A 147 -17.60 -10.40 -21.05
CA GLY A 147 -18.56 -10.42 -22.14
C GLY A 147 -19.05 -11.85 -22.45
N PRO A 148 -19.98 -12.00 -23.42
CA PRO A 148 -20.45 -13.30 -23.88
C PRO A 148 -19.46 -13.99 -24.84
N GLU A 149 -18.37 -13.30 -25.23
CA GLU A 149 -17.41 -13.84 -26.18
C GLU A 149 -16.58 -14.96 -25.54
N GLU A 150 -16.86 -16.19 -25.96
CA GLU A 150 -16.16 -17.38 -25.47
C GLU A 150 -14.76 -17.52 -26.07
N ASP A 151 -14.52 -16.98 -27.27
CA ASP A 151 -13.28 -17.14 -28.03
C ASP A 151 -12.83 -15.83 -28.69
N LEU A 152 -11.71 -15.28 -28.20
CA LEU A 152 -11.03 -14.08 -28.68
C LEU A 152 -9.61 -14.42 -29.15
N SER A 153 -9.27 -14.09 -30.39
CA SER A 153 -7.92 -14.27 -30.94
C SER A 153 -7.59 -13.24 -32.02
N GLY A 154 -6.33 -13.22 -32.47
CA GLY A 154 -5.86 -12.41 -33.58
C GLY A 154 -6.17 -10.93 -33.40
N TYR A 155 -6.67 -10.31 -34.46
CA TYR A 155 -6.97 -8.88 -34.48
C TYR A 155 -8.07 -8.45 -33.51
N LYS A 156 -9.06 -9.34 -33.25
CA LYS A 156 -10.13 -9.06 -32.28
C LYS A 156 -9.58 -8.93 -30.87
N LEU A 157 -8.63 -9.79 -30.49
CA LEU A 157 -7.95 -9.71 -29.20
C LEU A 157 -7.06 -8.45 -29.12
N MET A 158 -6.25 -8.20 -30.14
CA MET A 158 -5.31 -7.06 -30.16
C MET A 158 -5.99 -5.69 -30.02
N ARG A 159 -7.21 -5.53 -30.56
CA ARG A 159 -7.98 -4.30 -30.48
C ARG A 159 -9.04 -4.29 -29.39
N HIS A 160 -9.06 -5.29 -28.52
CA HIS A 160 -10.06 -5.37 -27.47
C HIS A 160 -9.91 -4.18 -26.50
N PRO A 161 -10.98 -3.40 -26.21
CA PRO A 161 -10.90 -2.23 -25.33
C PRO A 161 -10.37 -2.55 -23.93
N GLN A 162 -10.58 -3.78 -23.46
CA GLN A 162 -10.17 -4.26 -22.15
C GLN A 162 -9.04 -5.30 -22.25
N LEU A 163 -8.18 -5.22 -23.27
CA LEU A 163 -7.04 -6.12 -23.43
C LEU A 163 -6.18 -6.18 -22.14
N HIS A 164 -5.92 -5.04 -21.49
CA HIS A 164 -5.19 -5.00 -20.22
C HIS A 164 -5.84 -5.85 -19.11
N VAL A 165 -7.17 -6.01 -19.10
CA VAL A 165 -7.88 -6.87 -18.13
C VAL A 165 -7.83 -8.34 -18.55
N LEU A 166 -7.87 -8.63 -19.85
CA LEU A 166 -7.68 -9.98 -20.41
C LEU A 166 -6.26 -10.49 -20.21
N LEU A 167 -5.27 -9.61 -20.10
CA LEU A 167 -3.87 -9.98 -19.86
C LEU A 167 -3.53 -10.06 -18.37
N ALA A 168 -4.33 -9.46 -17.50
CA ALA A 168 -4.12 -9.50 -16.07
C ALA A 168 -4.47 -10.88 -15.49
N PRO A 169 -3.83 -11.31 -14.38
CA PRO A 169 -4.28 -12.49 -13.67
C PRO A 169 -5.75 -12.32 -13.27
N GLY A 170 -6.55 -13.37 -13.50
CA GLY A 170 -7.95 -13.40 -13.11
C GLY A 170 -8.08 -13.19 -11.60
N ARG A 171 -9.20 -12.60 -11.18
CA ARG A 171 -9.51 -12.48 -9.74
C ARG A 171 -9.53 -13.88 -9.16
N THR A 172 -8.67 -14.12 -8.17
CA THR A 172 -8.64 -15.41 -7.46
C THR A 172 -9.99 -15.67 -6.83
N ASP A 173 -10.35 -16.93 -6.56
CA ASP A 173 -11.61 -17.23 -5.86
C ASP A 173 -11.66 -16.54 -4.49
N LYS A 174 -10.50 -16.31 -3.85
CA LYS A 174 -10.39 -15.48 -2.63
C LYS A 174 -10.76 -14.01 -2.87
N ASP A 175 -10.38 -13.44 -4.01
CA ASP A 175 -10.78 -12.08 -4.37
C ASP A 175 -12.27 -12.02 -4.70
N LYS A 176 -12.82 -13.06 -5.34
CA LYS A 176 -14.25 -13.17 -5.63
C LYS A 176 -15.07 -13.33 -4.35
N THR A 177 -14.66 -14.18 -3.41
CA THR A 177 -15.31 -14.33 -2.10
C THR A 177 -15.19 -13.05 -1.28
N ARG A 178 -14.01 -12.43 -1.22
CA ARG A 178 -13.83 -11.15 -0.52
C ARG A 178 -14.71 -10.03 -1.11
N LEU A 179 -14.85 -9.98 -2.44
CA LEU A 179 -15.77 -9.03 -3.10
C LEU A 179 -17.24 -9.37 -2.85
N ALA A 180 -17.60 -10.65 -2.79
CA ALA A 180 -18.95 -11.07 -2.44
C ALA A 180 -19.27 -10.69 -0.98
N GLU A 181 -18.35 -10.98 -0.06
CA GLU A 181 -18.38 -10.60 1.35
C GLU A 181 -18.51 -9.08 1.55
N GLN A 182 -17.78 -8.28 0.79
CA GLN A 182 -17.90 -6.81 0.82
C GLN A 182 -19.23 -6.27 0.28
N LYS A 183 -19.92 -7.04 -0.57
CA LYS A 183 -21.22 -6.67 -1.12
C LYS A 183 -22.38 -7.15 -0.25
N MET A 184 -22.14 -8.07 0.68
CA MET A 184 -23.17 -8.53 1.62
C MET A 184 -23.52 -7.42 2.61
N SER A 185 -24.80 -7.31 2.94
CA SER A 185 -25.23 -6.49 4.06
C SER A 185 -24.68 -7.06 5.37
N ALA A 186 -24.54 -6.21 6.40
CA ALA A 186 -24.04 -6.63 7.71
C ALA A 186 -24.84 -7.81 8.30
N ASP A 187 -26.15 -7.87 8.03
CA ASP A 187 -27.03 -8.95 8.51
C ASP A 187 -26.83 -10.27 7.74
N GLU A 188 -26.58 -10.21 6.43
CA GLU A 188 -26.26 -11.38 5.62
C GLU A 188 -24.90 -11.97 5.99
N TYR A 189 -23.90 -11.09 6.19
CA TYR A 189 -22.57 -11.49 6.62
C TYR A 189 -22.61 -12.16 7.99
N ARG A 190 -23.39 -11.62 8.94
CA ARG A 190 -23.56 -12.19 10.29
C ARG A 190 -24.24 -13.56 10.29
N LYS A 191 -25.14 -13.83 9.34
CA LYS A 191 -25.77 -15.15 9.17
C LYS A 191 -24.83 -16.17 8.54
N GLN A 192 -24.00 -15.77 7.58
CA GLN A 192 -23.07 -16.67 6.89
C GLN A 192 -21.79 -16.97 7.67
N HIS A 193 -21.34 -16.03 8.51
CA HIS A 193 -20.12 -16.16 9.30
C HIS A 193 -20.39 -16.03 10.81
N PRO A 194 -21.21 -16.89 11.42
CA PRO A 194 -21.49 -16.82 12.86
C PRO A 194 -20.21 -16.93 13.69
N GLU A 195 -19.18 -17.64 13.20
CA GLU A 195 -17.86 -17.77 13.82
C GLU A 195 -17.10 -16.45 13.98
N ALA A 196 -17.28 -15.49 13.08
CA ALA A 196 -16.64 -14.17 13.20
C ALA A 196 -17.22 -13.34 14.36
N PHE A 197 -18.45 -13.68 14.81
CA PHE A 197 -19.18 -13.00 15.87
C PHE A 197 -19.24 -13.83 17.17
N ARG A 198 -18.55 -14.96 17.25
CA ARG A 198 -18.64 -15.90 18.39
C ARG A 198 -17.89 -15.45 19.64
N ASP A 199 -16.99 -14.48 19.56
CA ASP A 199 -16.15 -14.10 20.70
C ASP A 199 -16.48 -12.68 21.21
N PRO A 200 -17.33 -12.52 22.24
CA PRO A 200 -17.71 -11.23 22.81
C PRO A 200 -16.51 -10.38 23.27
N ARG A 201 -15.38 -11.04 23.55
CA ARG A 201 -14.15 -10.39 24.02
C ARG A 201 -13.48 -9.53 22.95
N VAL A 202 -13.50 -9.95 21.69
CA VAL A 202 -12.92 -9.17 20.57
C VAL A 202 -13.70 -7.88 20.34
N TYR A 203 -15.03 -7.92 20.50
CA TYR A 203 -15.87 -6.73 20.46
C TYR A 203 -15.66 -5.81 21.65
N ALA A 204 -15.49 -6.38 22.85
CA ALA A 204 -15.17 -5.61 24.04
C ALA A 204 -13.81 -4.90 23.89
N GLU A 205 -12.78 -5.58 23.37
CA GLU A 205 -11.45 -4.99 23.13
C GLU A 205 -11.49 -3.90 22.05
N ALA A 206 -12.19 -4.12 20.94
CA ALA A 206 -12.37 -3.11 19.90
C ALA A 206 -13.17 -1.90 20.41
N ALA A 207 -14.23 -2.11 21.18
CA ALA A 207 -15.02 -1.04 21.79
C ALA A 207 -14.20 -0.25 22.84
N GLU A 208 -13.42 -0.94 23.67
CA GLU A 208 -12.50 -0.31 24.62
C GLU A 208 -11.40 0.48 23.90
N LYS A 209 -10.88 -0.04 22.78
CA LYS A 209 -9.93 0.69 21.94
C LYS A 209 -10.56 1.97 21.37
N ILE A 210 -11.76 1.88 20.81
CA ILE A 210 -12.51 3.04 20.30
C ILE A 210 -12.73 4.08 21.42
N LYS A 211 -13.16 3.64 22.61
CA LYS A 211 -13.31 4.54 23.77
C LYS A 211 -12.00 5.21 24.17
N ARG A 212 -10.88 4.47 24.21
CA ARG A 212 -9.55 5.03 24.52
C ARG A 212 -9.13 6.08 23.51
N GLU A 213 -9.31 5.82 22.22
CA GLU A 213 -8.97 6.76 21.14
C GLU A 213 -9.84 8.02 21.22
N ILE A 214 -11.15 7.90 21.47
CA ILE A 214 -12.05 9.04 21.67
C ILE A 214 -11.67 9.85 22.91
N ASN A 215 -11.36 9.19 24.03
CA ASN A 215 -10.94 9.87 25.25
C ASN A 215 -9.59 10.57 25.08
N SER A 216 -8.65 9.96 24.34
CA SER A 216 -7.38 10.58 23.99
C SER A 216 -7.62 11.80 23.09
N PHE A 217 -8.42 11.67 22.04
CA PHE A 217 -8.80 12.80 21.18
C PHE A 217 -9.40 13.97 21.99
N ARG A 218 -10.32 13.69 22.93
CA ARG A 218 -10.91 14.71 23.82
C ARG A 218 -9.91 15.38 24.76
N SER A 219 -8.86 14.67 25.19
CA SER A 219 -7.81 15.27 26.01
C SER A 219 -6.94 16.27 25.26
N PHE A 220 -6.81 16.10 23.93
CA PHE A 220 -6.07 17.03 23.06
C PHE A 220 -6.97 18.13 22.48
N HIS A 221 -8.27 17.87 22.34
CA HIS A 221 -9.29 18.79 21.85
C HIS A 221 -10.44 18.96 22.86
N PRO A 222 -10.20 19.64 24.01
CA PRO A 222 -11.25 19.93 24.99
C PRO A 222 -12.38 20.79 24.43
N GLU A 223 -12.12 21.53 23.35
CA GLU A 223 -13.08 22.33 22.59
C GLU A 223 -14.09 21.48 21.79
N TYR A 224 -13.84 20.19 21.59
CA TYR A 224 -14.74 19.31 20.85
C TYR A 224 -15.99 18.94 21.67
N LEU A 225 -17.16 19.32 21.16
CA LEU A 225 -18.45 18.91 21.72
C LEU A 225 -18.88 17.55 21.15
N LEU A 226 -19.16 16.60 22.04
CA LEU A 226 -19.67 15.28 21.68
C LEU A 226 -21.18 15.35 21.41
N THR A 227 -21.56 15.98 20.30
CA THR A 227 -22.93 15.95 19.78
C THR A 227 -23.09 14.82 18.77
N GLU A 228 -24.33 14.34 18.57
CA GLU A 228 -24.61 13.33 17.55
C GLU A 228 -24.24 13.82 16.15
N GLU A 229 -24.41 15.11 15.86
CA GLU A 229 -24.08 15.72 14.57
C GLU A 229 -22.56 15.77 14.32
N ASN A 230 -21.77 16.26 15.29
CA ASN A 230 -20.31 16.27 15.19
C ASN A 230 -19.73 14.86 15.01
N SER A 231 -20.28 13.87 15.72
CA SER A 231 -19.85 12.48 15.60
C SER A 231 -20.19 11.87 14.23
N LYS A 232 -21.37 12.19 13.67
CA LYS A 232 -21.75 11.80 12.30
C LYS A 232 -20.81 12.42 11.26
N HIS A 233 -20.43 13.68 11.41
CA HIS A 233 -19.49 14.34 10.50
C HIS A 233 -18.10 13.70 10.52
N LEU A 234 -17.56 13.40 11.71
CA LEU A 234 -16.29 12.70 11.84
C LEU A 234 -16.34 11.28 11.24
N GLN A 235 -17.40 10.53 11.53
CA GLN A 235 -17.57 9.17 10.99
C GLN A 235 -17.72 9.20 9.47
N ALA A 236 -18.56 10.09 8.93
CA ALA A 236 -18.74 10.25 7.49
C ALA A 236 -17.43 10.60 6.78
N TYR A 237 -16.59 11.44 7.38
CA TYR A 237 -15.29 11.81 6.84
C TYR A 237 -14.32 10.62 6.82
N ILE A 238 -14.22 9.88 7.93
CA ILE A 238 -13.37 8.69 8.05
C ILE A 238 -13.81 7.60 7.06
N SER A 239 -15.13 7.33 6.96
CA SER A 239 -15.69 6.37 6.03
C SER A 239 -15.46 6.78 4.56
N LYS A 240 -15.68 8.05 4.22
CA LYS A 240 -15.48 8.57 2.86
C LYS A 240 -14.03 8.45 2.40
N ARG A 241 -13.06 8.66 3.30
CA ARG A 241 -11.63 8.56 2.99
C ARG A 241 -11.02 7.19 3.28
N LYS A 242 -11.83 6.21 3.73
CA LYS A 242 -11.39 4.86 4.12
C LYS A 242 -10.20 4.88 5.10
N LEU A 243 -10.20 5.85 6.03
CA LEU A 243 -9.16 5.99 7.02
C LEU A 243 -9.39 5.00 8.19
N PRO A 244 -8.31 4.51 8.83
CA PRO A 244 -8.44 3.71 10.05
C PRO A 244 -9.00 4.57 11.20
N PHE A 245 -9.80 3.97 12.09
CA PHE A 245 -10.33 4.67 13.26
C PHE A 245 -9.24 4.75 14.35
N ASN A 246 -8.35 5.74 14.22
CA ASN A 246 -7.28 6.07 15.17
C ASN A 246 -7.24 7.58 15.46
N ARG A 247 -6.55 7.98 16.54
CA ARG A 247 -6.40 9.39 16.92
C ARG A 247 -5.96 10.30 15.77
N GLU A 248 -4.95 9.90 14.99
CA GLU A 248 -4.42 10.71 13.88
C GLU A 248 -5.48 10.98 12.81
N SER A 249 -6.31 9.98 12.48
CA SER A 249 -7.40 10.15 11.50
C SER A 249 -8.54 11.01 12.07
N LEU A 250 -8.79 10.94 13.38
CA LEU A 250 -9.76 11.80 14.06
C LEU A 250 -9.27 13.26 14.13
N GLU A 251 -7.99 13.49 14.39
CA GLU A 251 -7.36 14.83 14.36
C GLU A 251 -7.39 15.43 12.95
N ALA A 252 -7.04 14.63 11.93
CA ALA A 252 -7.11 15.07 10.54
C ALA A 252 -8.55 15.37 10.09
N ALA A 253 -9.52 14.56 10.53
CA ALA A 253 -10.94 14.79 10.27
C ALA A 253 -11.44 16.05 10.98
N TYR A 254 -11.10 16.22 12.26
CA TYR A 254 -11.48 17.37 13.07
C TYR A 254 -10.91 18.67 12.51
N GLY A 255 -9.61 18.71 12.19
CA GLY A 255 -8.97 19.90 11.63
C GLY A 255 -9.57 20.33 10.28
N GLU A 256 -9.92 19.39 9.41
CA GLU A 256 -10.58 19.72 8.15
C GLU A 256 -12.05 20.16 8.34
N LEU A 257 -12.80 19.49 9.23
CA LEU A 257 -14.22 19.79 9.45
C LEU A 257 -14.45 21.07 10.24
N VAL A 258 -13.57 21.42 11.20
CA VAL A 258 -13.58 22.72 11.89
C VAL A 258 -13.26 23.84 10.92
N ARG A 259 -12.24 23.67 10.06
CA ARG A 259 -11.91 24.66 9.01
C ARG A 259 -13.06 24.90 8.03
N GLN A 260 -13.89 23.89 7.80
CA GLN A 260 -15.07 23.97 6.94
C GLN A 260 -16.34 24.44 7.69
N GLY A 261 -16.29 24.59 9.02
CA GLY A 261 -17.43 25.01 9.84
C GLY A 261 -18.49 23.94 10.07
N TYR A 262 -18.18 22.66 9.83
CA TYR A 262 -19.11 21.53 10.02
C TYR A 262 -19.09 20.93 11.44
N ILE A 263 -18.17 21.37 12.30
CA ILE A 263 -18.10 20.94 13.69
C ILE A 263 -18.29 22.16 14.58
N GLU A 264 -19.29 22.09 15.45
CA GLU A 264 -19.47 23.08 16.50
C GLU A 264 -18.44 22.85 17.61
N ILE A 265 -17.71 23.91 17.96
CA ILE A 265 -16.68 23.91 19.00
C ILE A 265 -17.13 24.73 20.20
N ASN A 266 -16.73 24.33 21.40
CA ASN A 266 -16.92 25.15 22.58
C ASN A 266 -15.89 26.28 22.59
N HIS A 267 -16.36 27.52 22.44
CA HIS A 267 -15.49 28.70 22.45
C HIS A 267 -15.05 29.12 23.86
N GLU A 268 -15.62 28.54 24.92
CA GLU A 268 -15.30 28.88 26.31
C GLU A 268 -14.17 28.05 26.92
N THR A 269 -13.72 26.98 26.24
CA THR A 269 -12.67 26.09 26.76
C THR A 269 -11.27 26.65 26.53
N VAL A 270 -10.59 26.96 27.63
CA VAL A 270 -9.17 27.37 27.64
C VAL A 270 -8.30 26.15 27.37
N VAL A 271 -7.65 26.11 26.21
CA VAL A 271 -6.64 25.09 25.89
C VAL A 271 -5.35 25.40 26.65
N SER A 272 -4.98 24.57 27.62
CA SER A 272 -3.69 24.65 28.30
C SER A 272 -2.79 23.49 27.86
N SER A 273 -1.63 23.80 27.32
CA SER A 273 -0.58 22.82 27.00
C SER A 273 0.71 23.25 27.65
N GLY A 274 1.30 22.38 28.48
CA GLY A 274 2.67 22.51 28.99
C GLY A 274 3.01 23.76 29.82
N GLY A 275 2.02 24.37 30.50
CA GLY A 275 2.24 25.59 31.30
C GLY A 275 2.07 26.91 30.56
N THR A 276 1.76 26.87 29.26
CA THR A 276 1.37 28.04 28.46
C THR A 276 -0.13 28.10 28.25
N LYS A 277 -0.74 29.24 28.61
CA LYS A 277 -2.16 29.54 28.40
C LYS A 277 -2.29 30.21 27.02
N LEU A 278 -2.85 29.50 26.04
CA LEU A 278 -3.27 30.14 24.79
C LEU A 278 -4.65 30.74 25.02
N VAL A 279 -4.70 32.08 25.04
CA VAL A 279 -5.95 32.84 25.06
C VAL A 279 -6.11 33.42 23.67
N ASP A 280 -7.13 32.95 22.95
CA ASP A 280 -7.51 33.55 21.67
C ASP A 280 -8.21 34.89 21.95
N PHE A 281 -7.44 35.98 21.88
CA PHE A 281 -7.99 37.33 21.90
C PHE A 281 -8.49 37.70 20.51
N GLY A 282 -9.54 37.02 20.03
CA GLY A 282 -10.27 37.30 18.78
C GLY A 282 -9.51 38.18 17.80
N GLY A 283 -8.60 37.57 17.02
CA GLY A 283 -7.66 38.30 16.17
C GLY A 283 -8.36 39.21 15.16
N ARG A 284 -8.06 40.53 15.23
CA ARG A 284 -8.46 41.50 14.21
C ARG A 284 -7.90 41.08 12.85
N PRO A 285 -8.70 41.05 11.76
CA PRO A 285 -8.16 40.77 10.43
C PRO A 285 -7.18 41.87 10.03
N GLY A 286 -5.96 41.49 9.63
CA GLY A 286 -4.95 42.43 9.13
C GLY A 286 -5.43 43.18 7.88
N ARG A 287 -5.01 44.44 7.71
CA ARG A 287 -5.42 45.36 6.62
C ARG A 287 -5.36 44.75 5.20
N ALA A 288 -4.39 43.87 4.93
CA ALA A 288 -4.21 43.21 3.64
C ALA A 288 -5.30 42.15 3.33
N ASN A 289 -5.90 41.55 4.37
CA ASN A 289 -6.98 40.58 4.22
C ASN A 289 -8.34 41.28 4.08
N LEU A 290 -8.57 42.36 4.84
CA LEU A 290 -9.81 43.15 4.78
C LEU A 290 -10.08 43.71 3.37
N SER A 291 -9.06 44.25 2.70
CA SER A 291 -9.19 44.78 1.33
C SER A 291 -9.51 43.69 0.29
N ARG A 292 -8.92 42.50 0.43
CA ARG A 292 -9.26 41.35 -0.45
C ARG A 292 -10.66 40.83 -0.20
N GLU A 293 -11.11 40.82 1.04
CA GLU A 293 -12.43 40.36 1.43
C GLU A 293 -13.51 41.31 0.90
N ILE A 294 -13.33 42.62 1.07
CA ILE A 294 -14.22 43.66 0.52
C ILE A 294 -14.33 43.55 -1.00
N ASN A 295 -13.20 43.36 -1.70
CA ASN A 295 -13.20 43.24 -3.16
C ASN A 295 -13.87 41.96 -3.70
N ARG A 296 -14.16 40.99 -2.83
CA ARG A 296 -14.85 39.73 -3.18
C ARG A 296 -16.32 39.74 -2.84
N MET A 297 -16.79 40.72 -2.06
CA MET A 297 -18.20 40.86 -1.69
C MET A 297 -19.00 41.52 -2.82
N SER A 298 -20.23 41.05 -3.01
CA SER A 298 -21.24 41.77 -3.78
C SER A 298 -21.72 43.01 -3.04
N ALA A 299 -22.41 43.93 -3.73
CA ALA A 299 -22.91 45.17 -3.12
C ALA A 299 -23.89 44.92 -1.97
N ALA A 300 -24.68 43.83 -2.03
CA ALA A 300 -25.60 43.45 -0.97
C ALA A 300 -24.85 42.92 0.27
N GLU A 301 -23.86 42.05 0.05
CA GLU A 301 -23.02 41.51 1.12
C GLU A 301 -22.17 42.60 1.78
N TYR A 302 -21.68 43.57 1.01
CA TYR A 302 -20.96 44.73 1.55
C TYR A 302 -21.87 45.60 2.44
N ALA A 303 -23.13 45.80 2.04
CA ALA A 303 -24.10 46.57 2.83
C ALA A 303 -24.42 45.91 4.18
N GLU A 304 -24.55 44.58 4.21
CA GLU A 304 -24.69 43.82 5.46
C GLU A 304 -23.40 43.84 6.29
N PHE A 305 -22.24 43.75 5.63
CA PHE A 305 -20.94 43.78 6.29
C PHE A 305 -20.69 45.11 7.04
N ILE A 306 -21.04 46.26 6.43
CA ILE A 306 -20.90 47.58 7.07
C ILE A 306 -22.01 47.91 8.08
N ALA A 307 -23.10 47.15 8.09
CA ALA A 307 -24.15 47.30 9.10
C ALA A 307 -23.64 46.91 10.50
N ASN A 308 -22.60 46.07 10.58
CA ASN A 308 -21.90 45.79 11.82
C ASN A 308 -20.96 46.98 12.20
N PRO A 309 -21.17 47.63 13.36
CA PRO A 309 -20.40 48.80 13.78
C PRO A 309 -18.88 48.55 13.86
N THR A 310 -18.47 47.31 14.15
CA THR A 310 -17.07 46.91 14.29
C THR A 310 -16.36 46.85 12.94
N ASN A 311 -17.05 46.37 11.90
CA ASN A 311 -16.54 46.29 10.54
C ASN A 311 -16.45 47.67 9.90
N ARG A 312 -17.45 48.53 10.14
CA ARG A 312 -17.46 49.91 9.68
C ARG A 312 -16.25 50.69 10.20
N ARG A 313 -15.95 50.58 11.51
CA ARG A 313 -14.75 51.18 12.10
C ARG A 313 -13.45 50.68 11.45
N SER A 314 -13.40 49.40 11.11
CA SER A 314 -12.22 48.78 10.48
C SER A 314 -11.97 49.29 9.05
N ILE A 315 -13.03 49.65 8.32
CA ILE A 315 -12.95 50.30 7.00
C ILE A 315 -12.53 51.77 7.15
N ASP A 316 -13.18 52.51 8.05
CA ASP A 316 -12.87 53.93 8.30
C ASP A 316 -11.41 54.13 8.76
N GLU A 317 -10.86 53.18 9.52
CA GLU A 317 -9.47 53.17 9.97
C GLU A 317 -8.47 52.68 8.90
N ALA A 318 -8.94 52.01 7.85
CA ALA A 318 -8.13 51.61 6.70
C ALA A 318 -8.06 52.70 5.60
N LEU A 319 -9.02 53.63 5.58
CA LEU A 319 -9.09 54.77 4.66
C LEU A 319 -8.38 56.04 5.16
N ARG A 320 -7.90 56.05 6.41
CA ARG A 320 -7.00 57.07 6.97
C ARG A 320 -5.55 56.68 6.78
#